data_AF-A0A2A4I5S2-F1
#
_entry.id   AF-A0A2A4I5S2-F1
#
_cell.length_a   1.000
_cell.length_b   1.000
_cell.length_c   1.000
_cell.angle_alpha   90.00
_cell.angle_beta   90.00
_cell.angle_gamma   90.00
#
_symmetry.space_group_name_H-M   'P 1'
#
loop_
_entity.id
_entity.type
_entity.pdbx_description
1 polymer ?
#
loop_
_entity_poly.entity_id
_entity_poly.type
_entity_poly.pdbx_seq_one_letter_code
_entity_poly.pdbx_strand_id
1 'polypeptide(L)'
;MQEMHYVSMQTFRSEIFLQFSPHLALPPTNYVAVMTGQIYADITQLGEKTIMSLPLVQTDRGAEPSHVTARSCRDRANARAIREDRRMPDDDLVGRIYEAALMPERWPMLLEALALHVGARGGTLGRHSDGDPHLITSPGIASMVEAFVAGGYHADNVRSAPLLRIDRPGFVSEYEVHDEEARLTLPVYRDFLTPNNFDKAAGTVILGASSDRLVLTVEGFWDREGLERAVPQLDVLRPHLARAAILAAELQLRECRSIVEAFGRIGAGAAILGRRGEVIAHNDRFGTQLAEGLLEQRERLRFSHRASDAAFLTALGGVQTSGRGASVAIRDDLGIGVAALHLVPVRRSAQEVFAGATTIAVVARPAVDAAPDARLIQALFDLTPTEATVARAIASGSTLEDIARTSGKSIETVRSHLKRVYSKTATGRQNELAVLLRGFGSPADD
;
A
#
# COMPACT_ATOMS: atom_id res chain seq x y z
N MET A 1 -23.54 16.88 33.70
CA MET A 1 -23.67 17.72 32.50
C MET A 1 -22.74 17.17 31.41
N GLN A 2 -22.93 15.90 31.04
CA GLN A 2 -22.06 15.15 30.15
C GLN A 2 -22.83 13.90 29.70
N GLU A 3 -23.96 14.10 29.02
CA GLU A 3 -24.75 13.01 28.40
C GLU A 3 -25.77 13.51 27.37
N MET A 4 -26.01 14.83 27.28
CA MET A 4 -27.00 15.41 26.36
C MET A 4 -26.45 15.86 24.99
N HIS A 5 -25.22 15.46 24.59
CA HIS A 5 -24.62 15.85 23.31
C HIS A 5 -24.44 14.71 22.29
N TYR A 6 -24.81 13.47 22.62
CA TYR A 6 -24.61 12.32 21.71
C TYR A 6 -25.80 12.04 20.78
N VAL A 7 -26.95 12.69 20.99
CA VAL A 7 -28.20 12.39 20.23
C VAL A 7 -28.42 13.35 19.04
N SER A 8 -27.67 14.45 18.92
CA SER A 8 -27.87 15.44 17.84
C SER A 8 -27.04 15.20 16.56
N MET A 9 -26.05 14.29 16.58
CA MET A 9 -25.20 14.01 15.41
C MET A 9 -25.65 12.82 14.55
N GLN A 10 -26.62 12.01 15.01
CA GLN A 10 -27.14 10.88 14.22
C GLN A 10 -28.25 11.28 13.24
N THR A 11 -28.94 12.40 13.45
CA THR A 11 -30.06 12.81 12.59
C THR A 11 -29.62 13.56 11.33
N PHE A 12 -28.41 14.14 11.31
CA PHE A 12 -27.95 14.97 10.17
C PHE A 12 -27.15 14.21 9.09
N ARG A 13 -26.89 12.90 9.27
CA ARG A 13 -26.16 12.07 8.28
C ARG A 13 -27.06 11.26 7.35
N SER A 14 -28.39 11.32 7.54
CA SER A 14 -29.37 10.59 6.74
C SER A 14 -29.86 11.34 5.50
N GLU A 15 -29.65 12.66 5.40
CA GLU A 15 -30.33 13.49 4.39
C GLU A 15 -29.51 13.85 3.13
N ILE A 16 -28.24 13.45 3.00
CA ILE A 16 -27.44 13.77 1.79
C ILE A 16 -27.28 12.57 0.84
N PHE A 17 -27.63 11.34 1.28
CA PHE A 17 -27.48 10.14 0.45
C PHE A 17 -28.67 9.86 -0.49
N LEU A 18 -29.69 10.73 -0.54
CA LEU A 18 -30.92 10.52 -1.32
C LEU A 18 -31.06 11.41 -2.57
N GLN A 19 -30.01 12.10 -3.03
CA GLN A 19 -30.14 13.05 -4.15
C GLN A 19 -29.47 12.67 -5.49
N PHE A 20 -29.01 11.43 -5.69
CA PHE A 20 -28.55 10.98 -7.00
C PHE A 20 -29.05 9.58 -7.38
N SER A 21 -29.88 9.55 -8.44
CA SER A 21 -30.43 8.42 -9.21
C SER A 21 -31.62 7.63 -8.64
N PRO A 22 -32.85 7.89 -9.16
CA PRO A 22 -34.00 7.01 -9.01
C PRO A 22 -34.03 6.02 -10.18
N HIS A 23 -33.83 4.72 -9.92
CA HIS A 23 -34.45 3.59 -10.65
C HIS A 23 -33.72 2.28 -10.30
N LEU A 24 -34.10 1.66 -9.18
CA LEU A 24 -34.19 0.20 -9.06
C LEU A 24 -34.87 -0.12 -7.72
N ALA A 25 -36.14 -0.48 -7.80
CA ALA A 25 -36.93 -0.93 -6.66
C ALA A 25 -36.68 -2.43 -6.44
N LEU A 26 -36.16 -2.79 -5.26
CA LEU A 26 -36.21 -4.15 -4.70
C LEU A 26 -36.56 -4.08 -3.20
N PRO A 27 -37.32 -5.07 -2.68
CA PRO A 27 -38.03 -4.97 -1.39
C PRO A 27 -37.12 -5.09 -0.15
N PRO A 28 -37.57 -4.59 1.03
CA PRO A 28 -36.73 -4.38 2.19
C PRO A 28 -36.77 -5.58 3.14
N THR A 29 -35.77 -6.46 3.07
CA THR A 29 -35.48 -7.35 4.20
C THR A 29 -33.98 -7.60 4.27
N ASN A 30 -33.41 -7.33 5.45
CA ASN A 30 -32.00 -7.48 5.83
C ASN A 30 -31.04 -6.35 5.40
N TYR A 31 -31.21 -5.19 6.03
CA TYR A 31 -30.19 -4.14 6.10
C TYR A 31 -29.95 -3.66 7.54
N VAL A 32 -29.78 -4.56 8.51
CA VAL A 32 -29.18 -4.23 9.82
C VAL A 32 -28.54 -5.50 10.41
N ALA A 33 -27.23 -5.69 10.20
CA ALA A 33 -26.32 -6.41 11.12
C ALA A 33 -24.90 -6.61 10.52
N VAL A 34 -24.18 -5.55 10.13
CA VAL A 34 -22.71 -5.58 10.11
C VAL A 34 -22.17 -4.16 10.35
N MET A 35 -22.39 -3.62 11.54
CA MET A 35 -21.75 -2.37 11.99
C MET A 35 -21.83 -2.27 13.52
N THR A 36 -21.33 -3.29 14.22
CA THR A 36 -20.80 -3.23 15.59
C THR A 36 -20.12 -4.58 15.87
N GLY A 37 -18.83 -4.56 16.18
CA GLY A 37 -18.06 -5.77 16.49
C GLY A 37 -18.55 -6.42 17.78
N GLN A 38 -19.19 -7.58 17.67
CA GLN A 38 -19.46 -8.50 18.79
C GLN A 38 -19.95 -9.87 18.29
N ILE A 39 -19.11 -10.61 17.56
CA ILE A 39 -19.28 -12.06 17.38
C ILE A 39 -17.89 -12.71 17.42
N TYR A 40 -17.36 -12.93 18.62
CA TYR A 40 -16.25 -13.87 18.85
C TYR A 40 -16.36 -14.61 20.20
N ALA A 41 -17.56 -14.63 20.81
CA ALA A 41 -17.80 -15.31 22.09
C ALA A 41 -18.76 -16.52 22.03
N ASP A 42 -19.45 -16.77 20.90
CA ASP A 42 -20.49 -17.81 20.85
C ASP A 42 -20.11 -19.11 20.11
N ILE A 43 -18.86 -19.27 19.67
CA ILE A 43 -18.39 -20.54 19.07
C ILE A 43 -17.81 -21.49 20.13
N THR A 44 -17.57 -21.04 21.37
CA THR A 44 -16.98 -21.85 22.44
C THR A 44 -18.00 -22.62 23.28
N GLN A 45 -19.32 -22.49 23.05
CA GLN A 45 -20.37 -23.12 23.87
C GLN A 45 -21.15 -24.27 23.21
N LEU A 46 -20.84 -24.63 21.96
CA LEU A 46 -21.51 -25.72 21.23
C LEU A 46 -20.64 -26.97 21.01
N GLY A 47 -19.45 -27.05 21.63
CA GLY A 47 -18.51 -28.17 21.50
C GLY A 47 -18.39 -29.13 22.69
N GLU A 48 -19.05 -28.89 23.82
CA GLU A 48 -18.81 -29.67 25.06
C GLU A 48 -19.79 -30.81 25.33
N LYS A 49 -20.71 -31.13 24.41
CA LYS A 49 -21.59 -32.30 24.55
C LYS A 49 -21.47 -33.23 23.36
N THR A 50 -20.36 -33.95 23.27
CA THR A 50 -20.28 -35.38 22.86
C THR A 50 -18.83 -35.84 23.09
N ILE A 51 -18.47 -36.04 24.36
CA ILE A 51 -17.35 -36.90 24.75
C ILE A 51 -17.98 -38.05 25.54
N MET A 52 -18.16 -39.20 24.90
CA MET A 52 -18.15 -40.48 25.62
C MET A 52 -17.71 -41.62 24.67
N SER A 53 -16.74 -42.39 25.18
CA SER A 53 -16.32 -43.73 24.79
C SER A 53 -15.54 -43.93 23.48
N LEU A 54 -14.21 -43.95 23.61
CA LEU A 54 -13.33 -44.83 22.83
C LEU A 54 -12.41 -45.58 23.82
N PRO A 55 -12.23 -46.91 23.69
CA PRO A 55 -11.41 -47.68 24.62
C PRO A 55 -9.92 -47.54 24.29
N LEU A 56 -9.11 -47.49 25.36
CA LEU A 56 -7.65 -47.58 25.33
C LEU A 56 -7.20 -48.89 24.68
N VAL A 57 -6.42 -48.81 23.60
CA VAL A 57 -5.60 -49.92 23.10
C VAL A 57 -4.14 -49.58 23.35
N GLN A 58 -3.51 -50.41 24.19
CA GLN A 58 -2.09 -50.37 24.50
C GLN A 58 -1.25 -50.59 23.24
N THR A 59 -0.15 -49.83 23.14
CA THR A 59 0.89 -50.00 22.13
C THR A 59 1.67 -51.28 22.40
N ASP A 60 1.69 -52.20 21.44
CA ASP A 60 2.69 -53.27 21.39
C ASP A 60 3.63 -53.07 20.19
N ARG A 61 4.91 -53.40 20.40
CA ARG A 61 6.01 -53.14 19.47
C ARG A 61 6.13 -54.24 18.42
N GLY A 62 6.31 -53.83 17.16
CA GLY A 62 7.06 -54.59 16.14
C GLY A 62 6.23 -55.19 15.00
N ALA A 63 6.37 -54.65 13.78
CA ALA A 63 6.46 -55.38 12.50
C ALA A 63 6.52 -54.39 11.30
N GLU A 64 7.31 -54.76 10.28
CA GLU A 64 7.59 -54.07 9.01
C GLU A 64 6.41 -54.08 7.99
N PRO A 65 6.51 -53.37 6.84
CA PRO A 65 5.37 -52.83 6.11
C PRO A 65 4.91 -53.68 4.91
N SER A 66 3.59 -53.77 4.67
CA SER A 66 2.99 -53.96 3.34
C SER A 66 1.46 -53.94 3.42
N HIS A 67 0.83 -53.55 2.30
CA HIS A 67 -0.61 -53.40 2.03
C HIS A 67 -1.19 -51.97 2.06
N VAL A 68 -0.94 -51.26 0.95
CA VAL A 68 -1.90 -50.27 0.45
C VAL A 68 -3.17 -51.03 0.06
N THR A 69 -4.19 -51.00 0.93
CA THR A 69 -5.48 -51.67 0.68
C THR A 69 -6.39 -50.82 -0.19
N ALA A 70 -7.22 -51.48 -1.01
CA ALA A 70 -8.16 -50.92 -2.01
C ALA A 70 -9.11 -49.81 -1.50
N ARG A 71 -9.17 -49.58 -0.18
CA ARG A 71 -9.89 -48.48 0.47
C ARG A 71 -9.28 -47.11 0.14
N SER A 72 -7.94 -47.01 0.10
CA SER A 72 -7.19 -45.80 -0.30
C SER A 72 -7.48 -45.38 -1.75
N CYS A 73 -7.57 -46.34 -2.68
CA CYS A 73 -7.92 -46.07 -4.07
C CYS A 73 -9.38 -45.65 -4.25
N ARG A 74 -10.30 -46.24 -3.46
CA ARG A 74 -11.73 -45.91 -3.50
C ARG A 74 -12.01 -44.53 -2.87
N ASP A 75 -11.27 -44.13 -1.84
CA ASP A 75 -11.36 -42.79 -1.24
C ASP A 75 -10.76 -41.70 -2.17
N ARG A 76 -9.67 -41.99 -2.90
CA ARG A 76 -9.15 -41.10 -3.95
C ARG A 76 -10.09 -40.97 -5.15
N ALA A 77 -10.73 -42.07 -5.56
CA ALA A 77 -11.72 -42.05 -6.64
C ALA A 77 -13.00 -41.28 -6.24
N ASN A 78 -13.47 -41.42 -5.00
CA ASN A 78 -14.60 -40.64 -4.49
C ASN A 78 -14.26 -39.16 -4.31
N ALA A 79 -13.07 -38.81 -3.84
CA ALA A 79 -12.61 -37.42 -3.77
C ALA A 79 -12.45 -36.77 -5.17
N ARG A 80 -12.10 -37.58 -6.18
CA ARG A 80 -12.03 -37.16 -7.59
C ARG A 80 -13.44 -36.96 -8.18
N ALA A 81 -14.37 -37.87 -7.94
CA ALA A 81 -15.75 -37.78 -8.42
C ALA A 81 -16.52 -36.59 -7.81
N ILE A 82 -16.30 -36.27 -6.52
CA ILE A 82 -16.90 -35.11 -5.85
C ILE A 82 -16.29 -33.77 -6.34
N ARG A 83 -15.05 -33.78 -6.85
CA ARG A 83 -14.40 -32.60 -7.45
C ARG A 83 -14.83 -32.33 -8.88
N GLU A 84 -15.12 -33.37 -9.66
CA GLU A 84 -15.58 -33.22 -11.05
C GLU A 84 -16.99 -32.61 -11.15
N ASP A 85 -17.86 -32.80 -10.14
CA ASP A 85 -19.23 -32.28 -10.05
C ASP A 85 -19.34 -30.80 -9.59
N ARG A 86 -18.21 -30.14 -9.30
CA ARG A 86 -18.13 -28.73 -8.84
C ARG A 86 -17.38 -27.79 -9.78
N ARG A 87 -17.15 -28.20 -11.03
CA ARG A 87 -16.55 -27.29 -12.02
C ARG A 87 -17.53 -26.18 -12.38
N MET A 88 -17.17 -24.95 -12.02
CA MET A 88 -17.89 -23.77 -12.45
C MET A 88 -17.74 -23.60 -13.96
N PRO A 89 -18.80 -23.23 -14.69
CA PRO A 89 -18.69 -22.90 -16.11
C PRO A 89 -17.68 -21.77 -16.34
N ASP A 90 -16.93 -21.84 -17.42
CA ASP A 90 -15.89 -20.85 -17.75
C ASP A 90 -16.44 -19.42 -17.82
N ASP A 91 -17.68 -19.24 -18.29
CA ASP A 91 -18.37 -17.95 -18.34
C ASP A 91 -18.57 -17.30 -16.96
N ASP A 92 -18.83 -18.09 -15.92
CA ASP A 92 -18.95 -17.58 -14.54
C ASP A 92 -17.58 -17.16 -14.00
N LEU A 93 -16.53 -17.90 -14.36
CA LEU A 93 -15.17 -17.57 -13.96
C LEU A 93 -14.66 -16.31 -14.66
N VAL A 94 -14.99 -16.12 -15.95
CA VAL A 94 -14.70 -14.88 -16.69
C VAL A 94 -15.41 -13.69 -16.07
N GLY A 95 -16.68 -13.84 -15.65
CA GLY A 95 -17.40 -12.79 -14.90
C GLY A 95 -16.64 -12.37 -13.64
N ARG A 96 -16.25 -13.34 -12.81
CA ARG A 96 -15.47 -13.11 -11.58
C ARG A 96 -14.10 -12.46 -11.83
N ILE A 97 -13.45 -12.78 -12.95
CA ILE A 97 -12.19 -12.14 -13.36
C ILE A 97 -12.38 -10.62 -13.52
N TYR A 98 -13.44 -10.20 -14.21
CA TYR A 98 -13.71 -8.77 -14.39
C TYR A 98 -14.25 -8.10 -13.13
N GLU A 99 -15.03 -8.79 -12.30
CA GLU A 99 -15.43 -8.27 -10.99
C GLU A 99 -14.22 -7.98 -10.10
N ALA A 100 -13.22 -8.87 -10.08
CA ALA A 100 -11.99 -8.65 -9.31
C ALA A 100 -11.16 -7.47 -9.82
N ALA A 101 -11.24 -7.15 -11.11
CA ALA A 101 -10.62 -5.94 -11.66
C ALA A 101 -11.21 -4.66 -11.06
N LEU A 102 -12.52 -4.65 -10.78
CA LEU A 102 -13.25 -3.53 -10.20
C LEU A 102 -13.18 -3.51 -8.65
N MET A 103 -13.09 -4.68 -8.03
CA MET A 103 -13.10 -4.88 -6.58
C MET A 103 -11.86 -5.67 -6.14
N PRO A 104 -10.75 -4.98 -5.82
CA PRO A 104 -9.46 -5.64 -5.62
C PRO A 104 -9.44 -6.67 -4.48
N GLU A 105 -10.29 -6.51 -3.47
CA GLU A 105 -10.49 -7.45 -2.38
C GLU A 105 -11.00 -8.83 -2.82
N ARG A 106 -11.49 -8.97 -4.07
CA ARG A 106 -11.95 -10.26 -4.62
C ARG A 106 -10.83 -11.09 -5.23
N TRP A 107 -9.63 -10.53 -5.48
CA TRP A 107 -8.52 -11.28 -6.08
C TRP A 107 -8.13 -12.55 -5.31
N PRO A 108 -8.02 -12.57 -3.96
CA PRO A 108 -7.75 -13.81 -3.22
C PRO A 108 -8.74 -14.93 -3.51
N MET A 109 -10.04 -14.60 -3.58
CA MET A 109 -11.10 -15.57 -3.88
C MET A 109 -11.13 -15.99 -5.34
N LEU A 110 -10.80 -15.08 -6.25
CA LEU A 110 -10.65 -15.42 -7.66
C LEU A 110 -9.50 -16.41 -7.88
N LEU A 111 -8.34 -16.19 -7.24
CA LEU A 111 -7.19 -17.08 -7.33
C LEU A 111 -7.50 -18.47 -6.75
N GLU A 112 -8.26 -18.51 -5.65
CA GLU A 112 -8.77 -19.76 -5.07
C GLU A 112 -9.68 -20.50 -6.07
N ALA A 113 -10.68 -19.80 -6.63
CA ALA A 113 -11.64 -20.38 -7.57
C ALA A 113 -10.97 -20.88 -8.85
N LEU A 114 -10.04 -20.09 -9.41
CA LEU A 114 -9.23 -20.45 -10.58
C LEU A 114 -8.44 -21.73 -10.33
N ALA A 115 -7.75 -21.81 -9.18
CA ALA A 115 -6.95 -22.97 -8.82
C ALA A 115 -7.82 -24.23 -8.64
N LEU A 116 -8.94 -24.12 -7.92
CA LEU A 116 -9.86 -25.23 -7.70
C LEU A 116 -10.50 -25.72 -9.01
N HIS A 117 -10.83 -24.82 -9.93
CA HIS A 117 -11.40 -25.15 -11.24
C HIS A 117 -10.48 -26.10 -12.04
N VAL A 118 -9.16 -25.90 -11.95
CA VAL A 118 -8.15 -26.73 -12.64
C VAL A 118 -7.54 -27.84 -11.76
N GLY A 119 -8.01 -28.01 -10.53
CA GLY A 119 -7.58 -29.09 -9.62
C GLY A 119 -6.30 -28.82 -8.82
N ALA A 120 -5.91 -27.56 -8.69
CA ALA A 120 -4.81 -27.08 -7.84
C ALA A 120 -5.30 -26.66 -6.43
N ARG A 121 -4.39 -26.20 -5.57
CA ARG A 121 -4.68 -25.83 -4.17
C ARG A 121 -4.91 -24.34 -3.95
N GLY A 122 -4.35 -23.49 -4.80
CA GLY A 122 -4.49 -22.04 -4.70
C GLY A 122 -3.64 -21.31 -5.72
N GLY A 123 -3.53 -19.99 -5.58
CA GLY A 123 -2.72 -19.19 -6.48
C GLY A 123 -2.19 -17.91 -5.86
N THR A 124 -1.18 -17.35 -6.50
CA THR A 124 -0.62 -16.05 -6.13
C THR A 124 -0.64 -15.11 -7.34
N LEU A 125 -0.78 -13.81 -7.07
CA LEU A 125 -0.56 -12.74 -8.02
C LEU A 125 0.35 -11.71 -7.37
N GLY A 126 1.48 -11.46 -8.00
CA GLY A 126 2.48 -10.52 -7.50
C GLY A 126 2.99 -9.60 -8.58
N ARG A 127 3.41 -8.40 -8.17
CA ARG A 127 4.26 -7.55 -9.01
C ARG A 127 5.68 -8.06 -8.92
N HIS A 128 6.33 -8.26 -10.06
CA HIS A 128 7.75 -8.53 -10.08
C HIS A 128 8.51 -7.29 -9.58
N SER A 129 9.25 -7.46 -8.48
CA SER A 129 10.15 -6.43 -7.94
C SER A 129 11.38 -7.09 -7.33
N ASP A 130 12.48 -6.34 -7.22
CA ASP A 130 13.61 -6.76 -6.39
C ASP A 130 13.20 -6.63 -4.90
N GLY A 131 13.24 -7.74 -4.15
CA GLY A 131 12.97 -7.78 -2.71
C GLY A 131 11.71 -8.55 -2.30
N ASP A 132 11.17 -8.22 -1.12
CA ASP A 132 10.03 -8.91 -0.49
C ASP A 132 8.78 -8.84 -1.39
N PRO A 133 8.25 -9.98 -1.86
CA PRO A 133 7.15 -9.97 -2.80
C PRO A 133 5.84 -9.63 -2.08
N HIS A 134 5.26 -8.48 -2.41
CA HIS A 134 3.86 -8.22 -2.07
C HIS A 134 2.99 -9.05 -3.00
N LEU A 135 2.44 -10.13 -2.44
CA LEU A 135 1.61 -11.08 -3.15
C LEU A 135 0.16 -10.92 -2.69
N ILE A 136 -0.75 -10.93 -3.65
CA ILE A 136 -2.13 -11.32 -3.40
C ILE A 136 -2.15 -12.85 -3.44
N THR A 137 -2.55 -13.46 -2.34
CA THR A 137 -2.48 -14.92 -2.15
C THR A 137 -3.87 -15.47 -1.86
N SER A 138 -4.22 -16.61 -2.47
CA SER A 138 -5.46 -17.28 -2.17
C SER A 138 -5.42 -17.94 -0.77
N PRO A 139 -6.54 -17.99 -0.01
CA PRO A 139 -6.51 -18.52 1.36
C PRO A 139 -6.05 -19.97 1.49
N GLY A 140 -6.32 -20.82 0.50
CA GLY A 140 -5.94 -22.23 0.49
C GLY A 140 -4.43 -22.48 0.52
N ILE A 141 -3.62 -21.47 0.18
CA ILE A 141 -2.16 -21.55 0.20
C ILE A 141 -1.49 -20.45 1.04
N ALA A 142 -2.25 -19.63 1.77
CA ALA A 142 -1.72 -18.50 2.54
C ALA A 142 -0.64 -18.94 3.55
N SER A 143 -0.91 -20.01 4.33
CA SER A 143 0.04 -20.55 5.29
C SER A 143 1.32 -21.11 4.65
N MET A 144 1.23 -21.64 3.43
CA MET A 144 2.40 -22.07 2.66
C MET A 144 3.24 -20.87 2.25
N VAL A 145 2.62 -19.81 1.73
CA VAL A 145 3.34 -18.59 1.35
C VAL A 145 3.99 -17.92 2.56
N GLU A 146 3.32 -17.87 3.71
CA GLU A 146 3.91 -17.37 4.96
C GLU A 146 5.16 -18.18 5.36
N ALA A 147 5.09 -19.52 5.30
CA ALA A 147 6.23 -20.38 5.60
C ALA A 147 7.37 -20.23 4.56
N PHE A 148 7.01 -20.01 3.28
CA PHE A 148 7.96 -19.75 2.20
C PHE A 148 8.73 -18.44 2.43
N VAL A 149 8.01 -17.38 2.84
CA VAL A 149 8.61 -16.08 3.17
C VAL A 149 9.47 -16.17 4.43
N ALA A 150 8.95 -16.78 5.50
CA ALA A 150 9.68 -16.95 6.76
C ALA A 150 10.97 -17.79 6.61
N GLY A 151 10.96 -18.77 5.69
CA GLY A 151 12.14 -19.55 5.33
C GLY A 151 13.16 -18.83 4.44
N GLY A 152 12.88 -17.60 4.00
CA GLY A 152 13.77 -16.81 3.16
C GLY A 152 13.82 -17.25 1.69
N TYR A 153 12.98 -18.18 1.27
CA TYR A 153 13.01 -18.75 -0.09
C TYR A 153 12.62 -17.76 -1.21
N HIS A 154 12.09 -16.59 -0.83
CA HIS A 154 11.74 -15.50 -1.74
C HIS A 154 12.93 -14.60 -2.11
N ALA A 155 14.00 -14.56 -1.30
CA ALA A 155 15.03 -13.52 -1.36
C ALA A 155 15.79 -13.45 -2.69
N ASP A 156 16.09 -14.60 -3.30
CA ASP A 156 16.85 -14.69 -4.55
C ASP A 156 15.96 -14.93 -5.78
N ASN A 157 14.64 -14.99 -5.59
CA ASN A 157 13.62 -15.25 -6.61
C ASN A 157 13.95 -16.39 -7.61
N VAL A 158 14.74 -17.38 -7.19
CA VAL A 158 15.29 -18.40 -8.11
C VAL A 158 14.19 -19.20 -8.80
N ARG A 159 13.05 -19.42 -8.12
CA ARG A 159 11.90 -20.15 -8.65
C ARG A 159 11.18 -19.39 -9.78
N SER A 160 10.86 -18.10 -9.61
CA SER A 160 10.07 -17.37 -10.62
C SER A 160 10.94 -16.62 -11.64
N ALA A 161 12.25 -16.51 -11.42
CA ALA A 161 13.16 -15.83 -12.34
C ALA A 161 13.14 -16.38 -13.78
N PRO A 162 13.10 -17.71 -14.05
CA PRO A 162 13.10 -18.18 -15.43
C PRO A 162 11.74 -17.98 -16.12
N LEU A 163 10.63 -17.88 -15.37
CA LEU A 163 9.31 -17.51 -15.91
C LEU A 163 9.34 -16.13 -16.58
N LEU A 164 10.15 -15.20 -16.07
CA LEU A 164 10.32 -13.86 -16.63
C LEU A 164 11.08 -13.86 -17.97
N ARG A 165 11.78 -14.94 -18.32
CA ARG A 165 12.53 -15.05 -19.59
C ARG A 165 11.68 -15.58 -20.74
N ILE A 166 10.46 -16.00 -20.44
CA ILE A 166 9.55 -16.59 -21.42
C ILE A 166 8.92 -15.49 -22.26
N ASP A 167 9.30 -15.45 -23.53
CA ASP A 167 8.84 -14.45 -24.50
C ASP A 167 7.63 -14.95 -25.31
N ARG A 168 6.72 -15.67 -24.66
CA ARG A 168 5.47 -16.09 -25.28
C ARG A 168 4.26 -15.87 -24.36
N PRO A 169 3.13 -15.46 -24.93
CA PRO A 169 1.89 -15.36 -24.18
C PRO A 169 1.35 -16.76 -23.82
N GLY A 170 1.46 -17.18 -22.56
CA GLY A 170 0.83 -18.40 -22.08
C GLY A 170 1.13 -18.71 -20.61
N PHE A 171 0.37 -19.63 -20.03
CA PHE A 171 0.79 -20.37 -18.86
C PHE A 171 1.88 -21.37 -19.25
N VAL A 172 2.83 -21.55 -18.36
CA VAL A 172 3.90 -22.53 -18.48
C VAL A 172 3.92 -23.43 -17.26
N SER A 173 4.28 -24.68 -17.48
CA SER A 173 4.43 -25.66 -16.42
C SER A 173 5.76 -25.48 -15.71
N GLU A 174 5.82 -25.74 -14.40
CA GLU A 174 7.08 -25.79 -13.63
C GLU A 174 8.17 -26.63 -14.34
N TYR A 175 7.78 -27.71 -15.02
CA TYR A 175 8.69 -28.61 -15.74
C TYR A 175 9.25 -28.03 -17.06
N GLU A 176 8.65 -26.96 -17.59
CA GLU A 176 9.18 -26.21 -18.73
C GLU A 176 10.19 -25.15 -18.29
N VAL A 177 10.03 -24.64 -17.06
CA VAL A 177 10.80 -23.51 -16.52
C VAL A 177 12.03 -23.98 -15.73
N HIS A 178 11.93 -25.14 -15.09
CA HIS A 178 13.00 -25.77 -14.32
C HIS A 178 13.23 -27.20 -14.81
N ASP A 179 14.47 -27.48 -15.22
CA ASP A 179 14.89 -28.83 -15.54
C ASP A 179 14.93 -29.74 -14.29
N GLU A 180 15.13 -31.03 -14.53
CA GLU A 180 15.13 -32.02 -13.44
C GLU A 180 16.28 -31.81 -12.46
N GLU A 181 17.47 -31.46 -12.94
CA GLU A 181 18.64 -31.21 -12.09
C GLU A 181 18.40 -30.03 -11.15
N ALA A 182 17.88 -28.91 -11.67
CA ALA A 182 17.54 -27.75 -10.88
C ALA A 182 16.52 -28.09 -9.79
N ARG A 183 15.44 -28.82 -10.11
CA ARG A 183 14.43 -29.21 -9.12
C ARG A 183 14.96 -30.16 -8.04
N LEU A 184 15.97 -30.99 -8.34
CA LEU A 184 16.59 -31.89 -7.36
C LEU A 184 17.63 -31.19 -6.48
N THR A 185 18.30 -30.16 -7.00
CA THR A 185 19.46 -29.53 -6.35
C THR A 185 19.11 -28.24 -5.63
N LEU A 186 18.15 -27.46 -6.14
CA LEU A 186 17.77 -26.17 -5.57
C LEU A 186 17.17 -26.35 -4.16
N PRO A 187 17.68 -25.64 -3.13
CA PRO A 187 17.18 -25.76 -1.75
C PRO A 187 15.68 -25.52 -1.62
N VAL A 188 15.14 -24.55 -2.37
CA VAL A 188 13.70 -24.25 -2.36
C VAL A 188 12.83 -25.45 -2.78
N TYR A 189 13.30 -26.27 -3.72
CA TYR A 189 12.57 -27.46 -4.14
C TYR A 189 12.79 -28.63 -3.19
N ARG A 190 14.05 -28.90 -2.84
CA ARG A 190 14.45 -30.04 -2.01
C ARG A 190 13.93 -29.93 -0.58
N ASP A 191 14.09 -28.76 0.03
CA ASP A 191 13.88 -28.57 1.46
C ASP A 191 12.47 -28.06 1.78
N PHE A 192 11.77 -27.46 0.81
CA PHE A 192 10.46 -26.84 1.03
C PHE A 192 9.36 -27.29 0.07
N LEU A 193 9.44 -27.04 -1.24
CA LEU A 193 8.31 -27.27 -2.15
C LEU A 193 7.95 -28.74 -2.32
N THR A 194 8.93 -29.62 -2.54
CA THR A 194 8.68 -31.05 -2.78
C THR A 194 8.13 -31.74 -1.52
N PRO A 195 8.70 -31.55 -0.31
CA PRO A 195 8.13 -32.13 0.91
C PRO A 195 6.70 -31.65 1.21
N ASN A 196 6.34 -30.44 0.78
CA ASN A 196 5.01 -29.85 1.02
C ASN A 196 4.01 -30.03 -0.14
N ASN A 197 4.38 -30.77 -1.20
CA ASN A 197 3.59 -30.96 -2.44
C ASN A 197 3.20 -29.64 -3.13
N PHE A 198 4.17 -28.74 -3.29
CA PHE A 198 4.09 -27.47 -4.01
C PHE A 198 5.13 -27.34 -5.12
N ASP A 199 5.81 -28.43 -5.48
CA ASP A 199 6.80 -28.52 -6.56
C ASP A 199 6.18 -28.58 -7.98
N LYS A 200 4.86 -28.48 -8.07
CA LYS A 200 4.07 -28.55 -9.31
C LYS A 200 3.16 -27.34 -9.38
N ALA A 201 3.49 -26.42 -10.27
CA ALA A 201 2.76 -25.19 -10.47
C ALA A 201 2.69 -24.81 -11.95
N ALA A 202 1.74 -23.96 -12.28
CA ALA A 202 1.67 -23.27 -13.57
C ALA A 202 1.84 -21.77 -13.33
N GLY A 203 2.61 -21.09 -14.16
CA GLY A 203 2.84 -19.65 -14.04
C GLY A 203 2.61 -18.92 -15.36
N THR A 204 2.18 -17.66 -15.31
CA THR A 204 2.17 -16.76 -16.47
C THR A 204 2.69 -15.39 -16.06
N VAL A 205 3.31 -14.71 -17.02
CA VAL A 205 3.60 -13.27 -16.93
C VAL A 205 2.53 -12.49 -17.68
N ILE A 206 2.05 -11.43 -17.04
CA ILE A 206 1.14 -10.45 -17.62
C ILE A 206 1.88 -9.10 -17.62
N LEU A 207 1.93 -8.46 -18.78
CA LEU A 207 2.46 -7.10 -18.89
C LEU A 207 1.41 -6.11 -18.40
N GLY A 208 1.74 -5.34 -17.38
CA GLY A 208 0.95 -4.23 -16.89
C GLY A 208 1.10 -2.99 -17.77
N ALA A 209 0.29 -1.96 -17.48
CA ALA A 209 0.20 -0.74 -18.28
C ALA A 209 1.51 0.09 -18.35
N SER A 210 2.40 -0.04 -17.36
CA SER A 210 3.63 0.78 -17.23
C SER A 210 4.93 -0.01 -17.49
N SER A 211 4.89 -1.05 -18.32
CA SER A 211 6.00 -2.01 -18.54
C SER A 211 6.35 -2.89 -17.32
N ASP A 212 5.53 -2.83 -16.28
CA ASP A 212 5.63 -3.69 -15.10
C ASP A 212 5.18 -5.11 -15.42
N ARG A 213 5.80 -6.10 -14.77
CA ARG A 213 5.48 -7.51 -14.97
C ARG A 213 4.73 -8.04 -13.77
N LEU A 214 3.50 -8.48 -13.99
CA LEU A 214 2.73 -9.21 -13.00
C LEU A 214 2.96 -10.71 -13.22
N VAL A 215 3.22 -11.42 -12.14
CA VAL A 215 3.40 -12.88 -12.14
C VAL A 215 2.19 -13.48 -11.46
N LEU A 216 1.46 -14.32 -12.18
CA LEU A 216 0.36 -15.11 -11.64
C LEU A 216 0.79 -16.57 -11.62
N THR A 217 0.69 -17.22 -10.46
CA THR A 217 0.93 -18.65 -10.33
C THR A 217 -0.30 -19.38 -9.80
N VAL A 218 -0.49 -20.60 -10.29
CA VAL A 218 -1.45 -21.58 -9.79
C VAL A 218 -0.63 -22.74 -9.21
N GLU A 219 -0.83 -23.02 -7.93
CA GLU A 219 0.09 -23.75 -7.07
C GLU A 219 -0.53 -25.02 -6.50
N GLY A 220 0.30 -26.04 -6.27
CA GLY A 220 -0.07 -27.23 -5.50
C GLY A 220 -0.89 -28.24 -6.30
N PHE A 221 -0.50 -28.51 -7.56
CA PHE A 221 -1.05 -29.64 -8.31
C PHE A 221 -0.58 -30.98 -7.69
N TRP A 222 -1.47 -31.99 -7.69
CA TRP A 222 -1.20 -33.29 -7.06
C TRP A 222 -0.25 -34.17 -7.86
N ASP A 223 -0.31 -34.09 -9.19
CA ASP A 223 0.51 -34.86 -10.11
C ASP A 223 0.80 -34.06 -11.38
N ARG A 224 1.79 -34.54 -12.14
CA ARG A 224 2.25 -33.89 -13.38
C ARG A 224 1.17 -33.91 -14.46
N GLU A 225 0.41 -35.00 -14.58
CA GLU A 225 -0.66 -35.14 -15.56
C GLU A 225 -1.77 -34.11 -15.34
N GLY A 226 -2.12 -33.84 -14.08
CA GLY A 226 -3.08 -32.81 -13.68
C GLY A 226 -2.61 -31.41 -14.05
N LEU A 227 -1.34 -31.09 -13.81
CA LEU A 227 -0.73 -29.83 -14.22
C LEU A 227 -0.73 -29.67 -15.75
N GLU A 228 -0.26 -30.66 -16.50
CA GLU A 228 -0.20 -30.60 -17.97
C GLU A 228 -1.60 -30.49 -18.60
N ARG A 229 -2.62 -31.12 -18.01
CA ARG A 229 -4.02 -30.99 -18.42
C ARG A 229 -4.61 -29.60 -18.12
N ALA A 230 -4.12 -28.93 -17.08
CA ALA A 230 -4.60 -27.63 -16.64
C ALA A 230 -4.06 -26.47 -17.48
N VAL A 231 -2.82 -26.56 -17.99
CA VAL A 231 -2.17 -25.47 -18.74
C VAL A 231 -3.04 -24.95 -19.92
N PRO A 232 -3.57 -25.81 -20.81
CA PRO A 232 -4.44 -25.33 -21.90
C PRO A 232 -5.74 -24.67 -21.41
N GLN A 233 -6.30 -25.10 -20.27
CA GLN A 233 -7.51 -24.50 -19.69
C GLN A 233 -7.20 -23.11 -19.12
N LEU A 234 -6.07 -22.97 -18.44
CA LEU A 234 -5.60 -21.67 -17.94
C LEU A 234 -5.28 -20.71 -19.09
N ASP A 235 -4.78 -21.22 -20.22
CA ASP A 235 -4.53 -20.41 -21.42
C ASP A 235 -5.80 -19.83 -22.04
N VAL A 236 -6.94 -20.51 -21.96
CA VAL A 236 -8.24 -19.95 -22.38
C VAL A 236 -8.61 -18.73 -21.53
N LEU A 237 -8.32 -18.77 -20.23
CA LEU A 237 -8.64 -17.69 -19.28
C LEU A 237 -7.61 -16.56 -19.29
N ARG A 238 -6.37 -16.83 -19.73
CA ARG A 238 -5.26 -15.89 -19.70
C ARG A 238 -5.55 -14.53 -20.35
N PRO A 239 -6.19 -14.42 -21.54
CA PRO A 239 -6.54 -13.13 -22.12
C PRO A 239 -7.47 -12.30 -21.23
N HIS A 240 -8.38 -12.95 -20.50
CA HIS A 240 -9.29 -12.29 -19.57
C HIS A 240 -8.54 -11.80 -18.32
N LEU A 241 -7.66 -12.63 -17.76
CA LEU A 241 -6.79 -12.26 -16.64
C LEU A 241 -5.89 -11.06 -17.00
N ALA A 242 -5.32 -11.06 -18.21
CA ALA A 242 -4.48 -9.97 -18.69
C ALA A 242 -5.26 -8.66 -18.80
N ARG A 243 -6.46 -8.68 -19.42
CA ARG A 243 -7.33 -7.49 -19.51
C ARG A 243 -7.77 -6.99 -18.13
N ALA A 244 -8.19 -7.89 -17.24
CA ALA A 244 -8.58 -7.55 -15.88
C ALA A 244 -7.43 -6.91 -15.09
N ALA A 245 -6.21 -7.43 -15.24
CA ALA A 245 -5.04 -6.85 -14.59
C ALA A 245 -4.70 -5.44 -15.11
N ILE A 246 -4.83 -5.19 -16.41
CA ILE A 246 -4.66 -3.84 -17.00
C ILE A 246 -5.73 -2.90 -16.45
N LEU A 247 -7.01 -3.31 -16.44
CA LEU A 247 -8.11 -2.52 -15.90
C LEU A 247 -7.90 -2.20 -14.40
N ALA A 248 -7.47 -3.19 -13.62
CA ALA A 248 -7.14 -2.99 -12.21
C ALA A 248 -6.00 -1.98 -12.04
N ALA A 249 -4.93 -2.07 -12.85
CA ALA A 249 -3.83 -1.12 -12.82
C ALA A 249 -4.28 0.31 -13.14
N GLU A 250 -5.10 0.51 -14.17
CA GLU A 250 -5.64 1.82 -14.51
C GLU A 250 -6.51 2.41 -13.39
N LEU A 251 -7.39 1.61 -12.80
CA LEU A 251 -8.26 2.04 -11.69
C LEU A 251 -7.43 2.43 -10.47
N GLN A 252 -6.42 1.63 -10.13
CA GLN A 252 -5.56 1.91 -8.99
C GLN A 252 -4.70 3.17 -9.19
N LEU A 253 -4.21 3.40 -10.40
CA LEU A 253 -3.53 4.66 -10.74
C LEU A 253 -4.46 5.87 -10.62
N ARG A 254 -5.73 5.75 -11.01
CA ARG A 254 -6.73 6.81 -10.81
C ARG A 254 -7.00 7.06 -9.33
N GLU A 255 -7.16 6.00 -8.53
CA GLU A 255 -7.33 6.14 -7.08
C GLU A 255 -6.13 6.84 -6.44
N CYS A 256 -4.90 6.47 -6.85
CA CYS A 256 -3.68 7.12 -6.41
C CYS A 256 -3.70 8.64 -6.68
N ARG A 257 -4.08 9.05 -7.90
CA ARG A 257 -4.23 10.47 -8.25
C ARG A 257 -5.27 11.18 -7.38
N SER A 258 -6.44 10.56 -7.18
CA SER A 258 -7.47 11.12 -6.30
C SER A 258 -7.02 11.29 -4.85
N ILE A 259 -6.20 10.38 -4.32
CA ILE A 259 -5.62 10.50 -2.97
C ILE A 259 -4.72 11.74 -2.87
N VAL A 260 -3.77 11.93 -3.79
CA VAL A 260 -2.86 13.09 -3.75
C VAL A 260 -3.59 14.41 -4.01
N GLU A 261 -4.62 14.41 -4.86
CA GLU A 261 -5.50 15.57 -5.06
C GLU A 261 -6.25 15.97 -3.78
N ALA A 262 -6.71 14.99 -2.99
CA ALA A 262 -7.36 15.26 -1.71
C ALA A 262 -6.43 15.98 -0.71
N PHE A 263 -5.15 15.59 -0.65
CA PHE A 263 -4.13 16.35 0.09
C PHE A 263 -3.95 17.76 -0.45
N GLY A 264 -4.02 17.90 -1.78
CA GLY A 264 -3.98 19.18 -2.44
C GLY A 264 -5.07 20.11 -1.90
N ARG A 265 -6.31 19.64 -1.78
CA ARG A 265 -7.45 20.44 -1.28
C ARG A 265 -7.31 20.93 0.16
N ILE A 266 -6.45 20.31 0.98
CA ILE A 266 -6.15 20.74 2.36
C ILE A 266 -4.82 21.50 2.48
N GLY A 267 -4.27 21.98 1.35
CA GLY A 267 -3.05 22.79 1.33
C GLY A 267 -1.74 21.99 1.39
N ALA A 268 -1.78 20.66 1.35
CA ALA A 268 -0.58 19.82 1.47
C ALA A 268 -0.04 19.36 0.10
N GLY A 269 1.27 19.50 -0.10
CA GLY A 269 1.96 18.85 -1.21
C GLY A 269 2.09 17.34 -0.93
N ALA A 270 1.58 16.51 -1.82
CA ALA A 270 1.65 15.06 -1.67
C ALA A 270 2.01 14.32 -2.97
N ALA A 271 2.73 13.21 -2.80
CA ALA A 271 3.04 12.26 -3.85
C ALA A 271 2.85 10.82 -3.37
N ILE A 272 2.61 9.93 -4.31
CA ILE A 272 2.66 8.48 -4.12
C ILE A 272 3.94 7.99 -4.76
N LEU A 273 4.73 7.28 -3.97
CA LEU A 273 6.01 6.72 -4.33
C LEU A 273 5.90 5.20 -4.42
N GLY A 274 6.63 4.63 -5.37
CA GLY A 274 6.88 3.20 -5.40
C GLY A 274 8.16 2.80 -4.65
N ARG A 275 8.58 1.56 -4.83
CA ARG A 275 9.57 0.89 -3.97
C ARG A 275 10.94 1.58 -3.99
N ARG A 276 11.36 2.09 -5.15
CA ARG A 276 12.68 2.74 -5.33
C ARG A 276 12.58 4.27 -5.27
N GLY A 277 11.44 4.82 -4.87
CA GLY A 277 11.18 6.26 -4.84
C GLY A 277 10.76 6.84 -6.18
N GLU A 278 10.36 6.01 -7.14
CA GLU A 278 9.62 6.41 -8.35
C GLU A 278 8.32 7.10 -7.96
N VAL A 279 8.01 8.23 -8.59
CA VAL A 279 6.80 9.03 -8.34
C VAL A 279 5.70 8.50 -9.26
N ILE A 280 4.72 7.82 -8.68
CA ILE A 280 3.58 7.22 -9.40
C ILE A 280 2.48 8.26 -9.66
N ALA A 281 2.25 9.13 -8.68
CA ALA A 281 1.31 10.24 -8.77
C ALA A 281 1.75 11.36 -7.83
N HIS A 282 1.45 12.60 -8.16
CA HIS A 282 1.64 13.74 -7.26
C HIS A 282 0.62 14.83 -7.56
N ASN A 283 0.39 15.72 -6.60
CA ASN A 283 -0.40 16.93 -6.84
C ASN A 283 0.49 18.10 -7.27
N ASP A 284 -0.12 19.17 -7.77
CA ASP A 284 0.61 20.36 -8.25
C ASP A 284 1.43 21.02 -7.14
N ARG A 285 0.88 21.05 -5.91
CA ARG A 285 1.56 21.59 -4.72
C ARG A 285 2.85 20.85 -4.42
N PHE A 286 2.89 19.52 -4.57
CA PHE A 286 4.11 18.75 -4.40
C PHE A 286 5.15 19.15 -5.44
N GLY A 287 4.74 19.28 -6.71
CA GLY A 287 5.63 19.71 -7.79
C GLY A 287 6.21 21.10 -7.57
N THR A 288 5.40 22.08 -7.14
CA THR A 288 5.86 23.45 -6.88
C THR A 288 6.70 23.55 -5.60
N GLN A 289 6.32 22.84 -4.53
CA GLN A 289 7.06 22.82 -3.26
C GLN A 289 8.38 22.03 -3.34
N LEU A 290 8.56 21.20 -4.36
CA LEU A 290 9.82 20.50 -4.63
C LEU A 290 10.49 20.96 -5.92
N ALA A 291 10.04 22.05 -6.56
CA ALA A 291 10.70 22.56 -7.77
C ALA A 291 12.19 22.94 -7.56
N GLU A 292 12.63 23.09 -6.31
CA GLU A 292 14.05 23.26 -5.92
C GLU A 292 14.78 21.91 -5.68
N GLY A 293 14.05 20.81 -5.48
CA GLY A 293 14.55 19.42 -5.39
C GLY A 293 14.20 18.63 -6.65
N LEU A 294 15.11 18.64 -7.63
CA LEU A 294 14.90 18.10 -8.98
C LEU A 294 14.27 16.70 -9.01
N LEU A 295 13.13 16.58 -9.71
CA LEU A 295 12.69 15.34 -10.33
C LEU A 295 13.69 15.00 -11.47
N GLU A 296 14.54 14.01 -11.27
CA GLU A 296 15.49 13.56 -12.29
C GLU A 296 14.74 12.81 -13.42
N GLN A 297 15.31 12.83 -14.64
CA GLN A 297 14.84 12.26 -15.93
C GLN A 297 14.22 10.82 -15.93
N ARG A 298 14.14 10.14 -14.79
CA ARG A 298 13.55 8.80 -14.62
C ARG A 298 12.40 8.77 -13.59
N GLU A 299 11.76 9.91 -13.33
CA GLU A 299 10.58 10.02 -12.45
C GLU A 299 10.84 9.58 -11.00
N ARG A 300 12.10 9.58 -10.53
CA ARG A 300 12.45 9.26 -9.13
C ARG A 300 12.65 10.53 -8.32
N LEU A 301 12.13 10.53 -7.10
CA LEU A 301 12.35 11.62 -6.16
C LEU A 301 13.81 11.62 -5.67
N ARG A 302 14.47 12.76 -5.82
CA ARG A 302 15.83 13.02 -5.33
C ARG A 302 15.92 14.40 -4.71
N PHE A 303 16.83 14.53 -3.76
CA PHE A 303 17.11 15.81 -3.10
C PHE A 303 18.47 16.35 -3.53
N SER A 304 18.57 17.66 -3.80
CA SER A 304 19.84 18.30 -4.19
C SER A 304 20.90 18.13 -3.10
N HIS A 305 20.50 18.30 -1.84
CA HIS A 305 21.38 18.14 -0.70
C HIS A 305 21.62 16.65 -0.36
N ARG A 306 22.88 16.21 -0.48
CA ARG A 306 23.31 14.81 -0.29
C ARG A 306 22.84 14.18 1.03
N ALA A 307 22.85 14.93 2.13
CA ALA A 307 22.39 14.39 3.41
C ALA A 307 20.87 14.14 3.45
N SER A 308 20.08 14.95 2.75
CA SER A 308 18.63 14.77 2.64
C SER A 308 18.32 13.59 1.73
N ASP A 309 19.06 13.43 0.63
CA ASP A 309 18.92 12.29 -0.28
C ASP A 309 19.26 10.97 0.41
N ALA A 310 20.39 10.91 1.12
CA ALA A 310 20.78 9.72 1.88
C ALA A 310 19.78 9.39 3.01
N ALA A 311 19.29 10.41 3.72
CA ALA A 311 18.28 10.23 4.76
C ALA A 311 16.94 9.76 4.17
N PHE A 312 16.55 10.26 3.00
CA PHE A 312 15.35 9.83 2.27
C PHE A 312 15.44 8.37 1.86
N LEU A 313 16.52 7.94 1.22
CA LEU A 313 16.68 6.54 0.81
C LEU A 313 16.67 5.58 2.00
N THR A 314 17.32 5.97 3.11
CA THR A 314 17.31 5.21 4.36
C THR A 314 15.91 5.13 4.95
N ALA A 315 15.20 6.25 5.02
CA ALA A 315 13.85 6.32 5.56
C ALA A 315 12.85 5.52 4.70
N LEU A 316 12.96 5.59 3.37
CA LEU A 316 12.10 4.86 2.44
C LEU A 316 12.23 3.35 2.62
N GLY A 317 13.47 2.83 2.70
CA GLY A 317 13.71 1.42 2.99
C GLY A 317 13.22 1.00 4.39
N GLY A 318 13.39 1.87 5.39
CA GLY A 318 12.88 1.65 6.74
C GLY A 318 11.34 1.58 6.82
N VAL A 319 10.64 2.44 6.08
CA VAL A 319 9.17 2.45 6.00
C VAL A 319 8.66 1.16 5.38
N GLN A 320 9.30 0.68 4.32
CA GLN A 320 8.90 -0.55 3.62
C GLN A 320 9.13 -1.80 4.46
N THR A 321 10.21 -1.84 5.24
CA THR A 321 10.55 -3.00 6.08
C THR A 321 9.79 -3.03 7.39
N SER A 322 9.64 -1.89 8.06
CA SER A 322 8.99 -1.81 9.38
C SER A 322 7.48 -1.57 9.32
N GLY A 323 6.98 -1.11 8.17
CA GLY A 323 5.60 -0.64 8.01
C GLY A 323 5.27 0.58 8.88
N ARG A 324 6.26 1.30 9.41
CA ARG A 324 6.09 2.51 10.22
C ARG A 324 6.46 3.74 9.41
N GLY A 325 5.73 4.83 9.61
CA GLY A 325 6.07 6.10 8.96
C GLY A 325 7.41 6.66 9.39
N ALA A 326 8.02 7.49 8.54
CA ALA A 326 9.29 8.15 8.80
C ALA A 326 9.21 9.63 8.41
N SER A 327 10.10 10.46 8.95
CA SER A 327 10.18 11.88 8.59
C SER A 327 11.62 12.25 8.25
N VAL A 328 11.78 13.02 7.17
CA VAL A 328 13.08 13.39 6.62
C VAL A 328 13.16 14.90 6.50
N ALA A 329 14.23 15.52 7.01
CA ALA A 329 14.45 16.94 6.81
C ALA A 329 14.93 17.21 5.37
N ILE A 330 14.21 18.07 4.66
CA ILE A 330 14.60 18.60 3.36
C ILE A 330 15.47 19.83 3.61
N ARG A 331 16.65 19.83 3.01
CA ARG A 331 17.63 20.92 3.13
C ARG A 331 17.85 21.58 1.78
N ASP A 332 18.08 22.88 1.81
CA ASP A 332 18.58 23.63 0.65
C ASP A 332 20.07 23.36 0.40
N ASP A 333 20.62 23.99 -0.63
CA ASP A 333 22.03 23.83 -1.03
C ASP A 333 23.01 24.40 0.01
N LEU A 334 22.54 25.27 0.92
CA LEU A 334 23.30 25.80 2.05
C LEU A 334 23.22 24.89 3.29
N GLY A 335 22.45 23.80 3.22
CA GLY A 335 22.25 22.83 4.30
C GLY A 335 21.20 23.25 5.34
N ILE A 336 20.47 24.33 5.10
CA ILE A 336 19.41 24.85 5.97
C ILE A 336 18.14 24.03 5.77
N GLY A 337 17.49 23.62 6.86
CA GLY A 337 16.24 22.87 6.80
C GLY A 337 15.08 23.75 6.35
N VAL A 338 14.54 23.46 5.16
CA VAL A 338 13.46 24.25 4.52
C VAL A 338 12.11 23.58 4.57
N ALA A 339 12.08 22.26 4.73
CA ALA A 339 10.85 21.47 4.85
C ALA A 339 11.11 20.14 5.56
N ALA A 340 10.04 19.44 5.90
CA ALA A 340 10.06 18.03 6.27
C ALA A 340 9.25 17.23 5.25
N LEU A 341 9.75 16.05 4.88
CA LEU A 341 9.01 15.05 4.13
C LEU A 341 8.53 13.97 5.09
N HIS A 342 7.23 13.78 5.20
CA HIS A 342 6.64 12.66 5.92
C HIS A 342 6.36 11.52 4.95
N LEU A 343 6.92 10.35 5.25
CA LEU A 343 6.70 9.11 4.52
C LEU A 343 5.73 8.24 5.30
N VAL A 344 4.59 7.91 4.69
CA VAL A 344 3.53 7.08 5.27
C VAL A 344 3.36 5.83 4.41
N PRO A 345 3.49 4.62 4.97
CA PRO A 345 3.33 3.39 4.21
C PRO A 345 1.89 3.23 3.73
N VAL A 346 1.72 2.85 2.46
CA VAL A 346 0.47 2.30 1.93
C VAL A 346 0.44 0.83 2.34
N ARG A 347 -0.66 0.38 2.94
CA ARG A 347 -0.86 -1.03 3.33
C ARG A 347 -2.03 -1.62 2.56
N ARG A 348 -1.93 -1.64 1.24
CA ARG A 348 -3.01 -2.08 0.36
C ARG A 348 -2.39 -2.92 -0.76
N SER A 349 -2.45 -4.24 -0.57
CA SER A 349 -1.86 -5.23 -1.49
C SER A 349 -2.24 -4.99 -2.96
N ALA A 350 -3.46 -4.53 -3.23
CA ALA A 350 -3.87 -4.18 -4.59
C ALA A 350 -3.18 -2.94 -5.17
N GLN A 351 -3.01 -1.87 -4.39
CA GLN A 351 -2.31 -0.66 -4.84
C GLN A 351 -0.82 -0.95 -5.06
N GLU A 352 -0.23 -1.78 -4.21
CA GLU A 352 1.15 -2.22 -4.33
C GLU A 352 1.36 -3.15 -5.54
N VAL A 353 0.47 -4.14 -5.76
CA VAL A 353 0.58 -5.08 -6.89
C VAL A 353 0.28 -4.39 -8.22
N PHE A 354 -0.85 -3.69 -8.34
CA PHE A 354 -1.31 -3.18 -9.63
C PHE A 354 -0.70 -1.81 -9.97
N ALA A 355 -0.61 -0.89 -9.01
CA ALA A 355 -0.05 0.46 -9.25
C ALA A 355 1.41 0.63 -8.81
N GLY A 356 1.99 -0.33 -8.06
CA GLY A 356 3.35 -0.19 -7.52
C GLY A 356 3.44 0.78 -6.34
N ALA A 357 2.32 1.25 -5.81
CA ALA A 357 2.26 2.29 -4.80
C ALA A 357 2.59 1.74 -3.41
N THR A 358 3.73 2.14 -2.84
CA THR A 358 4.19 1.65 -1.53
C THR A 358 4.13 2.70 -0.43
N THR A 359 4.26 3.98 -0.79
CA THR A 359 4.45 5.06 0.20
C THR A 359 3.75 6.34 -0.25
N ILE A 360 3.05 7.01 0.66
CA ILE A 360 2.59 8.39 0.48
C ILE A 360 3.66 9.31 1.08
N ALA A 361 4.14 10.26 0.31
CA ALA A 361 5.06 11.30 0.73
C ALA A 361 4.30 12.62 0.85
N VAL A 362 4.33 13.26 2.02
CA VAL A 362 3.66 14.54 2.29
C VAL A 362 4.71 15.56 2.70
N VAL A 363 4.71 16.72 2.04
CA VAL A 363 5.62 17.82 2.34
C VAL A 363 4.99 18.73 3.39
N ALA A 364 5.70 18.92 4.50
CA ALA A 364 5.39 19.89 5.52
C ALA A 364 6.46 20.99 5.49
N ARG A 365 6.11 22.15 4.93
CA ARG A 365 6.95 23.35 5.07
C ARG A 365 6.64 24.00 6.41
N PRO A 366 7.64 24.50 7.17
CA PRO A 366 7.38 25.51 8.18
C PRO A 366 6.57 26.61 7.50
N ALA A 367 5.57 27.16 8.17
CA ALA A 367 4.86 28.31 7.62
C ALA A 367 5.85 29.50 7.57
N VAL A 368 6.59 29.61 6.48
CA VAL A 368 7.58 30.67 6.25
C VAL A 368 6.85 32.02 6.16
N ASP A 369 5.58 32.00 5.73
CA ASP A 369 4.68 33.15 5.66
C ASP A 369 3.57 33.15 6.74
N ALA A 370 3.75 32.47 7.87
CA ALA A 370 2.88 32.71 9.04
C ALA A 370 3.13 34.07 9.70
N ALA A 371 4.00 34.92 9.14
CA ALA A 371 4.07 36.31 9.56
C ALA A 371 2.80 37.03 9.05
N PRO A 372 1.93 37.53 9.95
CA PRO A 372 0.70 38.20 9.55
C PRO A 372 1.02 39.39 8.64
N ASP A 373 0.05 39.80 7.80
CA ASP A 373 0.20 41.00 7.00
C ASP A 373 0.61 42.19 7.90
N ALA A 374 1.53 43.03 7.42
CA ALA A 374 2.02 44.17 8.17
C ALA A 374 0.88 45.10 8.60
N ARG A 375 -0.20 45.21 7.79
CA ARG A 375 -1.39 45.97 8.17
C ARG A 375 -2.15 45.36 9.35
N LEU A 376 -2.24 44.03 9.41
CA LEU A 376 -2.84 43.32 10.53
C LEU A 376 -2.00 43.50 11.80
N ILE A 377 -0.67 43.34 11.71
CA ILE A 377 0.24 43.59 12.84
C ILE A 377 0.11 45.04 13.33
N GLN A 378 0.02 46.00 12.41
CA GLN A 378 -0.19 47.42 12.72
C GLN A 378 -1.49 47.62 13.49
N ALA A 379 -2.60 47.02 13.05
CA ALA A 379 -3.89 47.16 13.70
C ALA A 379 -3.95 46.48 15.09
N LEU A 380 -3.24 45.36 15.28
CA LEU A 380 -3.27 44.60 16.54
C LEU A 380 -2.41 45.23 17.65
N PHE A 381 -1.33 45.91 17.29
CA PHE A 381 -0.32 46.42 18.25
C PHE A 381 -0.02 47.91 18.12
N ASP A 382 -0.84 48.65 17.37
CA ASP A 382 -0.67 50.09 17.10
C ASP A 382 0.75 50.45 16.61
N LEU A 383 1.33 49.58 15.77
CA LEU A 383 2.65 49.80 15.18
C LEU A 383 2.57 50.84 14.06
N THR A 384 3.61 51.64 13.90
CA THR A 384 3.75 52.45 12.68
C THR A 384 4.02 51.54 11.47
N PRO A 385 3.78 51.99 10.22
CA PRO A 385 4.03 51.18 9.03
C PRO A 385 5.46 50.63 8.95
N THR A 386 6.44 51.44 9.38
CA THR A 386 7.84 51.02 9.43
C THR A 386 8.10 49.98 10.52
N GLU A 387 7.52 50.15 11.71
CA GLU A 387 7.63 49.17 12.80
C GLU A 387 6.98 47.84 12.43
N ALA A 388 5.81 47.86 11.79
CA ALA A 388 5.13 46.66 11.31
C ALA A 388 5.93 45.94 10.23
N THR A 389 6.59 46.68 9.33
CA THR A 389 7.48 46.09 8.31
C THR A 389 8.67 45.38 8.96
N VAL A 390 9.31 46.01 9.95
CA VAL A 390 10.41 45.39 10.71
C VAL A 390 9.92 44.18 11.50
N ALA A 391 8.79 44.28 12.20
CA ALA A 391 8.20 43.19 12.99
C ALA A 391 7.84 41.98 12.12
N ARG A 392 7.24 42.21 10.94
CA ARG A 392 6.95 41.16 9.96
C ARG A 392 8.21 40.47 9.45
N ALA A 393 9.25 41.24 9.11
CA ALA A 393 10.52 40.67 8.65
C ALA A 393 11.18 39.78 9.72
N ILE A 394 11.11 40.21 10.99
CA ILE A 394 11.56 39.41 12.14
C ILE A 394 10.75 38.13 12.30
N ALA A 395 9.42 38.20 12.21
CA ALA A 395 8.54 37.02 12.28
C ALA A 395 8.77 36.04 11.12
N SER A 396 9.17 36.57 9.97
CA SER A 396 9.56 35.82 8.76
C SER A 396 10.99 35.25 8.84
N GLY A 397 11.71 35.51 9.93
CA GLY A 397 13.05 34.96 10.17
C GLY A 397 14.22 35.76 9.60
N SER A 398 14.01 36.99 9.11
CA SER A 398 15.11 37.84 8.64
C SER A 398 16.02 38.30 9.78
N THR A 399 17.33 38.38 9.51
CA THR A 399 18.30 38.98 10.45
C THR A 399 18.23 40.51 10.43
N LEU A 400 18.83 41.17 11.42
CA LEU A 400 18.84 42.65 11.47
C LEU A 400 19.66 43.23 10.32
N GLU A 401 20.71 42.52 9.94
CA GLU A 401 21.59 42.81 8.81
C GLU A 401 20.81 42.73 7.49
N ASP A 402 19.98 41.70 7.30
CA ASP A 402 19.13 41.56 6.12
C ASP A 402 18.10 42.69 6.03
N ILE A 403 17.47 43.03 7.17
CA ILE A 403 16.49 44.12 7.23
C ILE A 403 17.14 45.46 6.93
N ALA A 404 18.32 45.72 7.50
CA ALA A 404 19.09 46.93 7.24
C ALA A 404 19.43 47.08 5.76
N ARG A 405 19.96 46.00 5.14
CA ARG A 405 20.30 45.94 3.72
C ARG A 405 19.07 46.18 2.84
N THR A 406 17.97 45.49 3.11
CA THR A 406 16.77 45.53 2.27
C THR A 406 16.00 46.85 2.40
N SER A 407 16.03 47.47 3.59
CA SER A 407 15.36 48.76 3.84
C SER A 407 16.24 49.98 3.55
N GLY A 408 17.50 49.79 3.16
CA GLY A 408 18.46 50.89 2.97
C GLY A 408 18.77 51.67 4.24
N LYS A 409 18.61 51.05 5.43
CA LYS A 409 18.80 51.69 6.74
C LYS A 409 20.04 51.15 7.44
N SER A 410 20.58 51.92 8.38
CA SER A 410 21.63 51.41 9.26
C SER A 410 21.08 50.36 10.23
N ILE A 411 21.93 49.41 10.63
CA ILE A 411 21.56 48.39 11.63
C ILE A 411 21.07 49.00 12.94
N GLU A 412 21.64 50.14 13.35
CA GLU A 412 21.19 50.85 14.55
C GLU A 412 19.80 51.46 14.41
N THR A 413 19.43 51.90 13.20
CA THR A 413 18.07 52.36 12.93
C THR A 413 17.08 51.20 13.05
N VAL A 414 17.44 50.02 12.52
CA VAL A 414 16.62 48.81 12.65
C VAL A 414 16.49 48.39 14.12
N ARG A 415 17.58 48.43 14.90
CA ARG A 415 17.55 48.17 16.36
C ARG A 415 16.65 49.14 17.12
N SER A 416 16.68 50.43 16.75
CA SER A 416 15.81 51.44 17.35
C SER A 416 14.33 51.16 17.06
N HIS A 417 13.98 50.81 15.82
CA HIS A 417 12.62 50.38 15.48
C HIS A 417 12.22 49.13 16.26
N LEU A 418 13.10 48.13 16.35
CA LEU A 418 12.83 46.89 17.08
C LEU A 418 12.59 47.12 18.58
N LYS A 419 13.34 48.05 19.20
CA LYS A 419 13.13 48.42 20.61
C LYS A 419 11.74 49.02 20.84
N ARG A 420 11.23 49.81 19.89
CA ARG A 420 9.85 50.34 19.95
C ARG A 420 8.81 49.24 19.75
N VAL A 421 9.06 48.31 18.82
CA VAL A 421 8.20 47.14 18.61
C VAL A 421 8.09 46.34 19.91
N TYR A 422 9.22 45.98 20.55
CA TYR A 422 9.25 45.28 21.84
C TYR A 422 8.41 45.94 22.93
N SER A 423 8.47 47.27 23.02
CA SER A 423 7.66 48.03 23.99
C SER A 423 6.17 47.94 23.70
N LYS A 424 5.76 47.91 22.42
CA LYS A 424 4.35 47.87 22.00
C LYS A 424 3.77 46.45 22.00
N THR A 425 4.60 45.43 21.82
CA THR A 425 4.20 44.02 21.80
C THR A 425 4.42 43.31 23.14
N ALA A 426 4.98 44.00 24.13
CA ALA A 426 5.36 43.46 25.43
C ALA A 426 6.28 42.22 25.35
N THR A 427 7.22 42.23 24.38
CA THR A 427 8.21 41.16 24.19
C THR A 427 9.61 41.66 24.45
N GLY A 428 10.52 40.83 24.98
CA GLY A 428 11.89 41.24 25.30
C GLY A 428 12.95 40.74 24.31
N ARG A 429 12.61 39.76 23.47
CA ARG A 429 13.55 39.09 22.57
C ARG A 429 12.97 38.86 21.18
N GLN A 430 13.87 38.73 20.20
CA GLN A 430 13.51 38.55 18.79
C GLN A 430 12.69 37.27 18.58
N ASN A 431 13.07 36.19 19.29
CA ASN A 431 12.33 34.92 19.25
C ASN A 431 10.94 35.02 19.91
N GLU A 432 10.79 35.77 21.00
CA GLU A 432 9.48 35.98 21.66
C GLU A 432 8.54 36.76 20.76
N LEU A 433 9.04 37.80 20.09
CA LEU A 433 8.30 38.56 19.08
C LEU A 433 7.89 37.67 17.90
N ALA A 434 8.82 36.86 17.37
CA ALA A 434 8.52 35.96 16.27
C ALA A 434 7.42 34.93 16.63
N VAL A 435 7.47 34.36 17.84
CA VAL A 435 6.45 33.41 18.33
C VAL A 435 5.10 34.09 18.49
N LEU A 436 5.05 35.27 19.13
CA LEU A 436 3.82 36.04 19.31
C LEU A 436 3.15 36.34 17.96
N LEU A 437 3.92 36.85 17.00
CA LEU A 437 3.39 37.27 15.71
C LEU A 437 2.93 36.09 14.86
N ARG A 438 3.64 34.96 14.89
CA ARG A 438 3.21 33.74 14.17
C ARG A 438 1.90 33.16 14.70
N GLY A 439 1.53 33.44 15.96
CA GLY A 439 0.22 33.08 16.50
C GLY A 439 -0.96 33.80 15.84
N PHE A 440 -0.71 34.90 15.12
CA PHE A 440 -1.73 35.66 14.37
C PHE A 440 -1.62 35.47 12.85
N GLY A 441 -0.69 34.63 12.37
CA GLY A 441 -0.61 34.27 10.97
C GLY A 441 -1.72 33.31 10.58
N SER A 442 -2.58 33.70 9.64
CA SER A 442 -3.47 32.75 8.98
C SER A 442 -2.63 31.78 8.17
N PRO A 443 -2.91 30.46 8.17
CA PRO A 443 -2.39 29.61 7.11
C PRO A 443 -2.83 30.24 5.79
N ALA A 444 -1.89 30.44 4.86
CA ALA A 444 -2.17 31.06 3.58
C ALA A 444 -3.24 30.24 2.85
N ASP A 445 -4.46 30.77 2.78
CA ASP A 445 -5.49 30.34 1.84
C ASP A 445 -5.04 30.81 0.45
N ASP A 446 -4.41 29.89 -0.30
CA ASP A 446 -4.23 29.96 -1.75
C ASP A 446 -5.14 28.94 -2.45
#